data_AF-F6GYB9-F1
#
_entry.id   AF-F6GYB9-F1
#
_cell.length_a   1.000
_cell.length_b   1.000
_cell.length_c   1.000
_cell.angle_alpha   90.00
_cell.angle_beta   90.00
_cell.angle_gamma   90.00
#
_symmetry.space_group_name_H-M   'P 1'
#
loop_
_entity.id
_entity.type
_entity.pdbx_description
1 polymer ?
#
loop_
_entity_poly.entity_id
_entity_poly.type
_entity_poly.pdbx_seq_one_letter_code
_entity_poly.pdbx_strand_id
1 'polypeptide(L)'
;MFFRRCCIGGIFYGNESGDALKDVELLNAVSSGSSYDIQFVTVMAICNTVIPVESKTGAISHEAQSQDEDAFVQAAACLHTVFVNKNANTLEINFNASIIQYEVLDTLEFISDRKRISAMVKDCQNRKIFLLSKEADEVIKPDACAG
;
A
#
# COMPACT_ATOMS: atom_id res chain seq x y z
N MET A 1 5.93 -2.23 -15.43
CA MET A 1 5.83 -0.87 -14.88
C MET A 1 6.85 -0.70 -13.75
N PHE A 2 7.30 0.51 -13.40
CA PHE A 2 8.23 0.74 -12.26
C PHE A 2 7.77 1.93 -11.42
N PHE A 3 7.87 1.84 -10.09
CA PHE A 3 7.59 2.93 -9.17
C PHE A 3 8.79 3.90 -9.13
N ARG A 4 8.62 5.09 -9.69
CA ARG A 4 9.74 6.02 -9.91
C ARG A 4 9.77 7.21 -8.96
N ARG A 5 8.62 7.79 -8.66
CA ARG A 5 8.49 9.05 -7.92
C ARG A 5 7.21 9.03 -7.12
N CYS A 6 7.21 9.66 -5.96
CA CYS A 6 6.01 9.89 -5.16
C CYS A 6 6.11 11.22 -4.41
N CYS A 7 4.96 11.66 -3.88
CA CYS A 7 4.88 12.81 -2.99
C CYS A 7 4.10 12.39 -1.74
N ILE A 8 4.69 12.56 -0.56
CA ILE A 8 4.05 12.26 0.72
C ILE A 8 4.15 13.49 1.60
N GLY A 9 3.01 14.00 2.09
CA GLY A 9 2.98 15.20 2.94
C GLY A 9 3.55 16.46 2.26
N GLY A 10 3.55 16.53 0.93
CA GLY A 10 4.15 17.62 0.16
C GLY A 10 5.65 17.48 -0.14
N ILE A 11 6.31 16.43 0.38
CA ILE A 11 7.71 16.11 0.10
C ILE A 11 7.78 15.16 -1.09
N PHE A 12 8.60 15.50 -2.09
CA PHE A 12 8.76 14.73 -3.31
C PHE A 12 10.01 13.84 -3.26
N TYR A 13 9.85 12.56 -3.58
CA TYR A 13 10.91 11.56 -3.55
C TYR A 13 11.20 10.98 -4.95
N GLY A 14 12.45 10.60 -5.19
CA GLY A 14 12.93 10.03 -6.45
C GLY A 14 13.16 11.06 -7.57
N ASN A 15 13.14 12.35 -7.25
CA ASN A 15 13.32 13.42 -8.25
C ASN A 15 14.74 13.45 -8.84
N GLU A 16 15.76 13.25 -8.01
CA GLU A 16 17.17 13.31 -8.45
C GLU A 16 17.63 12.01 -9.12
N SER A 17 17.23 10.86 -8.57
CA SER A 17 17.61 9.53 -9.05
C SER A 17 16.72 9.01 -10.19
N GLY A 18 15.49 9.53 -10.30
CA GLY A 18 14.43 8.93 -11.11
C GLY A 18 13.88 7.61 -10.56
N ASP A 19 14.27 7.25 -9.33
CA ASP A 19 13.99 5.99 -8.66
C ASP A 19 13.79 6.23 -7.15
N ALA A 20 12.52 6.38 -6.76
CA ALA A 20 12.10 6.61 -5.37
C ALA A 20 12.54 5.49 -4.43
N LEU A 21 12.69 4.25 -4.92
CA LEU A 21 13.10 3.13 -4.08
C LEU A 21 14.59 3.21 -3.68
N LYS A 22 15.38 4.06 -4.34
CA LYS A 22 16.77 4.37 -3.97
C LYS A 22 16.91 5.70 -3.23
N ASP A 23 15.81 6.41 -3.04
CA ASP A 23 15.81 7.67 -2.32
C ASP A 23 15.97 7.42 -0.82
N VAL A 24 17.11 7.85 -0.27
CA VAL A 24 17.45 7.62 1.14
C VAL A 24 16.50 8.36 2.06
N GLU A 25 15.97 9.52 1.65
CA GLU A 25 15.01 10.28 2.45
C GLU A 25 13.68 9.52 2.55
N LEU A 26 13.22 8.92 1.45
CA LEU A 26 12.01 8.09 1.48
C LEU A 26 12.19 6.86 2.36
N LEU A 27 13.31 6.14 2.20
CA LEU A 27 13.61 4.97 3.01
C LEU A 27 13.63 5.33 4.50
N ASN A 28 14.30 6.42 4.86
CA ASN A 28 14.34 6.90 6.23
C ASN A 28 12.97 7.36 6.74
N ALA A 29 12.16 8.04 5.93
CA ALA A 29 10.83 8.49 6.30
C ALA A 29 9.93 7.30 6.66
N VAL A 30 9.88 6.28 5.79
CA VAL A 30 9.12 5.04 6.04
C VAL A 30 9.66 4.27 7.25
N SER A 31 10.98 4.15 7.39
CA SER A 31 11.61 3.48 8.55
C SER A 31 11.41 4.23 9.86
N SER A 32 11.31 5.57 9.85
CA SER A 32 11.05 6.38 11.04
C SER A 32 9.66 6.15 11.63
N GLY A 33 8.75 5.58 10.83
CA GLY A 33 7.43 5.17 11.26
C GLY A 33 6.45 6.32 11.46
N SER A 34 6.60 7.41 10.69
CA SER A 34 5.59 8.48 10.68
C SER A 34 4.23 7.89 10.25
N SER A 35 3.14 8.37 10.86
CA SER A 35 1.82 7.81 10.59
C SER A 35 1.41 7.94 9.12
N TYR A 36 1.85 9.00 8.42
CA TYR A 36 1.47 9.25 7.03
C TYR A 36 2.25 8.36 6.06
N ASP A 37 3.54 8.15 6.29
CA ASP A 37 4.37 7.30 5.43
C ASP A 37 3.94 5.84 5.52
N ILE A 38 3.67 5.34 6.74
CA ILE A 38 3.15 3.98 6.93
C ILE A 38 1.80 3.82 6.24
N GLN A 39 0.89 4.78 6.38
CA GLN A 39 -0.42 4.72 5.72
C GLN A 39 -0.29 4.71 4.20
N PHE A 40 0.58 5.56 3.64
CA PHE A 40 0.84 5.63 2.21
C PHE A 40 1.32 4.27 1.66
N VAL A 41 2.33 3.67 2.30
CA VAL A 41 2.87 2.38 1.86
C VAL A 41 1.88 1.24 2.12
N THR A 42 1.07 1.32 3.19
CA THR A 42 -0.01 0.35 3.46
C THR A 42 -1.07 0.39 2.35
N VAL A 43 -1.50 1.57 1.91
CA VAL A 43 -2.44 1.72 0.78
C VAL A 43 -1.86 1.09 -0.49
N MET A 44 -0.58 1.31 -0.79
CA MET A 44 0.09 0.66 -1.93
C MET A 44 0.03 -0.87 -1.83
N ALA A 45 0.29 -1.42 -0.65
CA ALA A 45 0.32 -2.86 -0.40
C ALA A 45 -1.07 -3.51 -0.49
N ILE A 46 -2.14 -2.86 0.00
CA ILE A 46 -3.43 -3.53 0.21
C ILE A 46 -4.58 -3.08 -0.71
N CYS A 47 -4.56 -1.85 -1.24
CA CYS A 47 -5.63 -1.32 -2.09
C CYS A 47 -5.42 -1.72 -3.55
N ASN A 48 -5.45 -3.02 -3.81
CA ASN A 48 -5.25 -3.66 -5.12
C ASN A 48 -5.90 -5.07 -5.11
N THR A 49 -5.97 -5.71 -6.28
CA THR A 49 -6.47 -7.09 -6.40
C THR A 49 -5.37 -8.16 -6.32
N VAL A 50 -4.14 -7.79 -5.98
CA VAL A 50 -2.98 -8.69 -5.93
C VAL A 50 -3.18 -9.75 -4.86
N ILE A 51 -2.73 -10.97 -5.16
CA ILE A 51 -2.81 -12.12 -4.28
C ILE A 51 -1.39 -12.51 -3.86
N PRO A 52 -1.06 -12.51 -2.55
CA PRO A 52 0.20 -13.06 -2.08
C PRO A 52 0.16 -14.59 -2.13
N VAL A 53 1.25 -15.18 -2.60
CA VAL A 53 1.43 -16.63 -2.75
C VAL A 53 2.69 -17.01 -1.98
N GLU A 54 2.53 -17.83 -0.94
CA GLU A 54 3.64 -18.40 -0.20
C GLU A 54 4.12 -19.69 -0.88
N SER A 55 5.41 -19.71 -1.23
CA SER A 55 6.07 -20.88 -1.78
C SER A 55 6.39 -21.91 -0.68
N LYS A 56 6.71 -23.14 -1.08
CA LYS A 56 7.13 -24.22 -0.14
C LYS A 56 8.37 -23.86 0.70
N THR A 57 9.16 -22.88 0.28
CA THR A 57 10.35 -22.40 0.99
C THR A 57 10.06 -21.23 1.93
N GLY A 58 8.81 -20.80 2.04
CA GLY A 58 8.40 -19.62 2.82
C GLY A 58 8.67 -18.28 2.12
N ALA A 59 9.09 -18.30 0.85
CA ALA A 59 9.24 -17.06 0.08
C ALA A 59 7.86 -16.60 -0.42
N ILE A 60 7.55 -15.33 -0.21
CA ILE A 60 6.31 -14.68 -0.67
C ILE A 60 6.52 -14.11 -2.07
N SER A 61 5.65 -14.49 -3.00
CA SER A 61 5.49 -13.89 -4.33
C SER A 61 4.11 -13.26 -4.48
N HIS A 62 3.93 -12.39 -5.46
CA HIS A 62 2.68 -11.68 -5.69
C HIS A 62 2.14 -11.95 -7.08
N GLU A 63 0.89 -12.37 -7.18
CA GLU A 63 0.18 -12.56 -8.44
C GLU A 63 -0.76 -11.36 -8.67
N ALA A 64 -0.48 -10.58 -9.71
CA ALA A 64 -1.21 -9.37 -10.04
C ALA A 64 -1.96 -9.51 -11.37
N GLN A 65 -3.13 -8.86 -11.46
CA GLN A 65 -3.92 -8.81 -12.69
C GLN A 65 -3.44 -7.70 -13.65
N SER A 66 -2.63 -6.75 -13.16
CA SER A 66 -2.10 -5.63 -13.93
C SER A 66 -0.66 -5.30 -13.52
N GLN A 67 0.13 -4.77 -14.47
CA GLN A 67 1.52 -4.37 -14.20
C GLN A 67 1.62 -3.18 -13.24
N ASP A 68 0.59 -2.33 -13.19
CA ASP A 68 0.56 -1.16 -12.33
C ASP A 68 0.39 -1.58 -10.87
N GLU A 69 -0.53 -2.51 -10.60
CA GLU A 69 -0.72 -3.06 -9.26
C GLU A 69 0.49 -3.85 -8.77
N ASP A 70 1.10 -4.65 -9.65
CA ASP A 70 2.36 -5.34 -9.32
C ASP A 70 3.45 -4.33 -8.92
N ALA A 71 3.64 -3.26 -9.70
CA ALA A 71 4.64 -2.25 -9.38
C ALA A 71 4.39 -1.56 -8.03
N PHE A 72 3.14 -1.34 -7.63
CA PHE A 72 2.83 -0.79 -6.31
C PHE A 72 3.14 -1.78 -5.17
N VAL A 73 2.77 -3.05 -5.30
CA VAL A 73 3.01 -4.06 -4.26
C VAL A 73 4.51 -4.38 -4.13
N GLN A 74 5.23 -4.48 -5.25
CA GLN A 74 6.69 -4.64 -5.23
C GLN A 74 7.38 -3.41 -4.60
N ALA A 75 6.94 -2.20 -4.96
CA ALA A 75 7.46 -0.99 -4.34
C ALA A 75 7.20 -0.95 -2.83
N ALA A 76 6.01 -1.35 -2.38
CA ALA A 76 5.71 -1.45 -0.96
C ALA A 76 6.62 -2.45 -0.24
N ALA A 77 6.90 -3.60 -0.86
CA ALA A 77 7.84 -4.59 -0.33
C ALA A 77 9.27 -4.04 -0.21
N CYS A 78 9.72 -3.25 -1.20
CA CYS A 78 11.00 -2.52 -1.12
C CYS A 78 11.01 -1.45 -0.02
N LEU A 79 9.85 -0.86 0.30
CA LEU A 79 9.63 0.10 1.38
C LEU A 79 9.23 -0.61 2.69
N HIS A 80 9.84 -1.75 2.98
CA HIS A 80 9.70 -2.52 4.22
C HIS A 80 8.26 -2.94 4.57
N THR A 81 7.34 -2.97 3.61
CA THR A 81 5.94 -3.36 3.79
C THR A 81 5.59 -4.50 2.83
N VAL A 82 5.77 -5.73 3.27
CA VAL A 82 5.48 -6.92 2.46
C VAL A 82 4.03 -7.33 2.66
N PHE A 83 3.25 -7.49 1.59
CA PHE A 83 1.94 -8.10 1.68
C PHE A 83 2.09 -9.62 1.80
N VAL A 84 1.80 -10.19 2.97
CA VAL A 84 2.16 -11.58 3.32
C VAL A 84 1.03 -12.55 3.05
N ASN A 85 -0.18 -12.22 3.48
CA ASN A 85 -1.30 -13.14 3.42
C ASN A 85 -2.63 -12.41 3.20
N LYS A 86 -3.54 -13.07 2.49
CA LYS A 86 -4.91 -12.62 2.24
C LYS A 86 -5.85 -13.82 2.32
N ASN A 87 -6.64 -13.87 3.40
CA ASN A 87 -7.74 -14.81 3.55
C ASN A 87 -9.08 -14.07 3.32
N ALA A 88 -10.20 -14.80 3.42
CA ALA A 88 -11.53 -14.25 3.15
C ALA A 88 -11.83 -12.92 3.86
N ASN A 89 -11.51 -12.82 5.16
CA ASN A 89 -11.81 -11.64 5.98
C ASN A 89 -10.57 -11.06 6.67
N THR A 90 -9.36 -11.55 6.37
CA THR A 90 -8.13 -11.09 7.03
C THR A 90 -7.02 -10.86 6.03
N LEU A 91 -6.25 -9.81 6.27
CA LEU A 91 -5.05 -9.50 5.51
C LEU A 91 -3.88 -9.31 6.47
N GLU A 92 -2.69 -9.68 6.04
CA GLU A 92 -1.47 -9.57 6.85
C GLU A 92 -0.38 -8.87 6.04
N ILE A 93 0.20 -7.84 6.63
CA ILE A 93 1.40 -7.19 6.11
C ILE A 93 2.53 -7.39 7.11
N ASN A 94 3.75 -7.55 6.60
CA ASN A 94 4.97 -7.47 7.40
C ASN A 94 5.56 -6.07 7.21
N PHE A 95 5.41 -5.23 8.24
CA PHE A 95 6.00 -3.90 8.28
C PHE A 95 7.20 -3.90 9.22
N ASN A 96 8.40 -3.55 8.73
CA ASN A 96 9.62 -3.49 9.54
C ASN A 96 9.82 -4.74 10.44
N ALA A 97 9.69 -5.93 9.85
CA ALA A 97 9.79 -7.23 10.54
C ALA A 97 8.69 -7.51 11.58
N SER A 98 7.61 -6.72 11.61
CA SER A 98 6.46 -6.91 12.48
C SER A 98 5.21 -7.23 11.67
N ILE A 99 4.51 -8.31 12.03
CA ILE A 99 3.25 -8.68 11.38
C ILE A 99 2.13 -7.78 11.91
N ILE A 100 1.48 -7.06 10.99
CA ILE A 100 0.26 -6.32 11.23
C ILE A 100 -0.87 -7.06 10.53
N GLN A 101 -1.85 -7.49 11.31
CA GLN A 101 -3.03 -8.17 10.82
C GLN A 101 -4.20 -7.19 10.81
N TYR A 102 -4.91 -7.13 9.69
CA TYR A 102 -6.18 -6.42 9.60
C TYR A 102 -7.33 -7.38 9.28
N GLU A 103 -8.48 -7.08 9.87
CA GLU A 103 -9.78 -7.64 9.49
C GLU A 103 -10.35 -6.79 8.34
N VAL A 104 -10.66 -7.42 7.21
CA VAL A 104 -11.34 -6.78 6.08
C VAL A 104 -12.83 -6.72 6.41
N LEU A 105 -13.37 -5.52 6.55
CA LEU A 105 -14.79 -5.29 6.82
C LEU A 105 -15.59 -5.18 5.53
N ASP A 106 -15.04 -4.49 4.52
CA ASP A 106 -15.63 -4.35 3.20
C ASP A 106 -14.57 -3.99 2.17
N THR A 107 -14.79 -4.34 0.90
CA THR A 107 -13.93 -3.95 -0.23
C THR A 107 -14.79 -3.38 -1.33
N LEU A 108 -14.56 -2.12 -1.66
CA LEU A 108 -15.12 -1.47 -2.83
C LEU A 108 -14.19 -1.71 -3.99
N GLU A 109 -14.54 -2.70 -4.81
CA GLU A 109 -13.79 -3.08 -6.00
C GLU A 109 -13.62 -1.92 -6.98
N PHE A 110 -12.56 -2.00 -7.79
CA PHE A 110 -12.34 -1.04 -8.85
C PHE A 110 -13.47 -1.12 -9.88
N ILE A 111 -14.09 0.03 -10.16
CA ILE A 111 -15.05 0.18 -11.26
C ILE A 111 -14.65 1.38 -12.09
N SER A 112 -14.63 1.20 -13.42
CA SER A 112 -14.12 2.18 -14.38
C SER A 112 -14.78 3.56 -14.26
N ASP A 113 -16.05 3.62 -13.89
CA ASP A 113 -16.79 4.88 -13.67
C ASP A 113 -16.24 5.69 -12.50
N ARG A 114 -15.71 5.02 -11.48
CA ARG A 114 -15.17 5.65 -10.26
C ARG A 114 -13.65 5.73 -10.26
N LYS A 115 -12.96 4.97 -11.11
CA LYS A 115 -11.47 4.83 -11.15
C LYS A 115 -10.81 4.77 -9.76
N ARG A 116 -11.48 4.12 -8.80
CA ARG A 116 -11.11 4.04 -7.39
C ARG A 116 -11.30 2.62 -6.88
N ILE A 117 -10.36 2.15 -6.09
CA ILE A 117 -10.47 0.95 -5.25
C ILE A 117 -10.37 1.37 -3.79
N SER A 118 -11.15 0.77 -2.90
CA SER A 118 -11.08 1.07 -1.46
C SER A 118 -11.28 -0.18 -0.61
N ALA A 119 -10.61 -0.22 0.54
CA ALA A 119 -10.72 -1.29 1.52
C ALA A 119 -11.03 -0.66 2.88
N MET A 120 -12.12 -1.12 3.50
CA MET A 120 -12.43 -0.80 4.88
C MET A 120 -11.83 -1.90 5.76
N VAL A 121 -10.81 -1.55 6.52
CA VAL A 121 -10.01 -2.50 7.29
C VAL A 121 -9.98 -2.12 8.76
N LYS A 122 -9.85 -3.10 9.63
CA LYS A 122 -9.73 -2.91 11.07
C LYS A 122 -8.45 -3.53 11.57
N ASP A 123 -7.59 -2.73 12.16
CA ASP A 123 -6.35 -3.19 12.78
C ASP A 123 -6.69 -4.09 13.97
N CYS A 124 -6.22 -5.34 13.94
CA CYS A 124 -6.53 -6.33 14.96
C CYS A 124 -5.89 -6.02 16.32
N GLN A 125 -4.78 -5.27 16.34
CA GLN A 125 -4.03 -4.94 17.56
C GLN A 125 -4.64 -3.75 18.30
N ASN A 126 -4.89 -2.64 17.61
CA ASN A 126 -5.38 -1.40 18.24
C ASN A 126 -6.89 -1.16 18.04
N ARG A 127 -7.57 -2.02 17.26
CA ARG A 127 -9.02 -2.00 16.98
C ARG A 127 -9.50 -0.76 16.23
N LYS A 128 -8.61 0.07 15.68
CA LYS A 128 -8.95 1.21 14.83
C LYS A 128 -9.42 0.72 13.46
N ILE A 129 -10.38 1.44 12.90
CA ILE A 129 -10.93 1.17 11.58
C ILE A 129 -10.39 2.25 10.63
N PHE A 130 -9.92 1.82 9.47
CA PHE A 130 -9.39 2.67 8.41
C PHE A 130 -10.19 2.43 7.14
N LEU A 131 -10.50 3.51 6.44
CA LEU A 131 -10.91 3.46 5.04
C LEU A 131 -9.69 3.85 4.21
N LEU A 132 -9.15 2.87 3.48
CA LEU A 132 -7.95 3.05 2.66
C LEU A 132 -8.38 3.05 1.20
N SER A 133 -7.91 4.04 0.43
CA SER A 133 -8.37 4.27 -0.94
C SER A 133 -7.20 4.61 -1.86
N LYS A 134 -7.24 4.06 -3.08
CA LYS A 134 -6.36 4.41 -4.20
C LYS A 134 -7.22 4.79 -5.40
N GLU A 135 -6.99 5.96 -5.97
CA GLU A 135 -7.79 6.50 -7.08
C GLU A 135 -6.93 7.28 -8.08
N ALA A 136 -7.47 7.51 -9.27
CA ALA A 136 -6.84 8.39 -10.26
C ALA A 136 -7.07 9.86 -9.91
N ASP A 137 -6.09 10.71 -10.22
CA ASP A 137 -6.11 12.15 -9.91
C ASP A 137 -7.39 12.87 -10.37
N GLU A 138 -7.94 12.46 -11.52
CA GLU A 138 -9.18 13.03 -12.10
C GLU A 138 -10.43 12.84 -11.21
N VAL A 139 -10.39 11.92 -10.24
CA VAL A 139 -11.51 11.58 -9.36
C VAL A 139 -11.41 12.29 -8.01
N ILE A 140 -10.21 12.75 -7.62
CA ILE A 140 -9.98 13.45 -6.36
C ILE A 140 -10.69 14.80 -6.41
N LYS A 141 -11.87 14.88 -5.80
CA LYS A 141 -12.59 16.15 -5.58
C LYS A 141 -11.99 16.89 -4.38
N PRO A 142 -12.01 18.24 -4.38
CA PRO A 142 -11.36 19.08 -3.36
C PRO A 142 -11.94 18.99 -1.93
N ASP A 143 -12.87 18.07 -1.66
CA ASP A 143 -13.45 17.87 -0.32
C ASP A 143 -12.61 16.91 0.55
N ALA A 144 -11.48 16.40 0.05
CA ALA A 144 -10.52 15.64 0.85
C ALA A 144 -9.71 16.58 1.76
N CYS A 145 -10.33 17.06 2.84
CA CYS A 145 -9.58 17.70 3.92
C CYS A 145 -8.73 16.63 4.63
N ALA A 146 -7.41 16.83 4.63
CA ALA A 146 -6.51 16.12 5.55
C ALA A 146 -6.93 16.51 6.99
N GLY A 147 -7.52 15.55 7.71
CA GLY A 147 -7.84 15.67 9.12
C GLY A 147 -6.63 15.52 10.02
#